data_AF-A0A428TL45-F1
#
_entry.id   AF-A0A428TL45-F1
#
_cell.length_a   1.000
_cell.length_b   1.000
_cell.length_c   1.000
_cell.angle_alpha   90.00
_cell.angle_beta   90.00
_cell.angle_gamma   90.00
#
_symmetry.space_group_name_H-M   'P 1'
#
loop_
_entity.id
_entity.type
_entity.pdbx_description
1 polymer ?
#
loop_
_entity_poly.entity_id
_entity_poly.type
_entity_poly.pdbx_seq_one_letter_code
_entity_poly.pdbx_strand_id
1 'polypeptide(L)'
;WEEYMSMVGETLTMGELLAHAEAVTGKKFLVNRLTRGYLERRLSELAPDDYMAQMWTEFKLAYTRDLDDEMVLKPVVDELCPEVQPIGVREYMENHWVRE
;
A
#
# COMPACT_ATOMS: atom_id res chain seq x y z
N TRP A 1 1.53 29.27 -1.39
CA TRP A 1 1.95 27.93 -1.85
C TRP A 1 1.82 27.02 -0.66
N GLU A 2 1.04 25.95 -0.79
CA GLU A 2 0.98 24.92 0.25
C GLU A 2 2.36 24.27 0.39
N GLU A 3 2.72 23.90 1.63
CA GLU A 3 4.01 23.27 1.93
C GLU A 3 4.10 21.85 1.35
N TYR A 4 2.96 21.17 1.25
CA TYR A 4 2.85 19.80 0.73
C TYR A 4 1.78 19.72 -0.37
N MET A 5 2.15 19.16 -1.52
CA MET A 5 1.26 18.93 -2.67
C MET A 5 0.94 17.44 -2.79
N SER A 6 0.34 16.87 -1.75
CA SER A 6 -0.05 15.45 -1.72
C SER A 6 -1.37 15.21 -2.48
N MET A 7 -1.48 14.04 -3.10
CA MET A 7 -2.68 13.58 -3.81
C MET A 7 -3.09 12.22 -3.26
N VAL A 8 -4.39 11.99 -3.11
CA VAL A 8 -4.95 10.72 -2.64
C VAL A 8 -5.89 10.16 -3.69
N GLY A 9 -5.52 9.06 -4.32
CA GLY A 9 -6.41 8.40 -5.29
C GLY A 9 -7.46 7.52 -4.64
N GLU A 10 -7.02 6.41 -4.07
CA GLU A 10 -7.92 5.48 -3.40
C GLU A 10 -7.30 5.03 -2.08
N THR A 11 -8.12 4.95 -1.04
CA THR A 11 -7.74 4.33 0.23
C THR A 11 -8.42 2.99 0.32
N LEU A 12 -7.63 1.92 0.28
CA LEU A 12 -8.13 0.55 0.27
C LEU A 12 -7.48 -0.23 1.41
N THR A 13 -8.27 -1.10 2.02
CA THR A 13 -7.73 -2.19 2.82
C THR A 13 -6.98 -3.18 1.91
N MET A 14 -6.04 -3.93 2.49
CA MET A 14 -5.37 -5.03 1.78
C MET A 14 -6.37 -6.09 1.25
N GLY A 15 -7.53 -6.24 1.90
CA GLY A 15 -8.58 -7.14 1.45
C GLY A 15 -9.28 -6.66 0.18
N GLU A 16 -9.60 -5.36 0.10
CA GLU A 16 -10.20 -4.74 -1.09
C GLU A 16 -9.22 -4.76 -2.27
N LEU A 17 -7.95 -4.41 -2.02
CA LEU A 17 -6.90 -4.50 -3.03
C LEU A 17 -6.78 -5.92 -3.63
N LEU A 18 -6.78 -6.93 -2.75
CA LEU A 18 -6.73 -8.33 -3.17
C LEU A 18 -7.99 -8.73 -3.97
N ALA A 19 -9.17 -8.31 -3.54
CA ALA A 19 -10.42 -8.58 -4.24
C ALA A 19 -10.41 -7.99 -5.66
N HIS A 20 -9.88 -6.77 -5.84
CA HIS A 20 -9.67 -6.19 -7.15
C HIS A 20 -8.70 -7.02 -8.01
N ALA A 21 -7.55 -7.39 -7.46
CA ALA A 21 -6.56 -8.19 -8.17
C ALA A 21 -7.12 -9.56 -8.62
N GLU A 22 -7.84 -10.27 -7.75
CA GLU A 22 -8.47 -11.55 -8.09
C GLU A 22 -9.57 -11.41 -9.14
N ALA A 23 -10.40 -10.36 -9.04
CA ALA A 23 -11.47 -10.11 -10.00
C ALA A 23 -10.91 -9.76 -11.39
N VAL A 24 -9.84 -8.98 -11.47
CA VAL A 24 -9.21 -8.58 -12.73
C VAL A 24 -8.46 -9.75 -13.38
N THR A 25 -7.73 -10.53 -12.59
CA THR A 25 -6.88 -11.61 -13.13
C THR A 25 -7.63 -12.93 -13.32
N GLY A 26 -8.78 -13.11 -12.66
CA GLY A 26 -9.49 -14.39 -12.58
C GLY A 26 -8.74 -15.48 -11.78
N LYS A 27 -7.63 -15.11 -11.12
CA LYS A 27 -6.77 -16.03 -10.35
C LYS A 27 -7.04 -15.84 -8.85
N LYS A 28 -6.79 -16.88 -8.06
CA LYS A 28 -6.77 -16.80 -6.59
C LYS A 28 -5.34 -16.70 -6.12
N PHE A 29 -5.04 -15.73 -5.25
CA PHE A 29 -3.70 -15.58 -4.71
C PHE A 29 -3.53 -16.40 -3.43
N LEU A 30 -2.35 -16.99 -3.26
CA LEU A 30 -1.95 -17.55 -1.99
C LEU A 30 -1.58 -16.40 -1.04
N VAL A 31 -2.36 -16.20 0.02
CA VAL A 31 -2.17 -15.10 0.97
C VAL A 31 -1.57 -15.60 2.27
N ASN A 32 -0.35 -15.14 2.55
CA ASN A 32 0.30 -15.38 3.85
C ASN A 32 0.00 -14.21 4.79
N ARG A 33 -0.79 -14.47 5.84
CA ARG A 33 -1.10 -13.48 6.87
C ARG A 33 0.05 -13.40 7.87
N LEU A 34 0.62 -12.22 8.01
CA LEU A 34 1.70 -11.96 8.98
C LEU A 34 1.11 -11.28 10.21
N THR A 35 1.56 -11.68 11.40
CA THR A 35 1.20 -11.02 12.65
C THR A 35 2.26 -10.02 13.05
N ARG A 36 1.88 -9.02 13.84
CA ARG A 36 2.84 -8.06 14.42
C ARG A 36 3.98 -8.76 15.17
N GLY A 37 3.67 -9.73 16.03
CA GLY A 37 4.69 -10.48 16.77
C GLY A 37 5.64 -11.27 15.88
N TYR A 38 5.17 -11.78 14.72
CA TYR A 38 6.05 -12.40 13.73
C TYR A 38 7.03 -11.38 13.12
N LEU A 39 6.54 -10.19 12.77
CA LEU A 39 7.37 -9.12 12.18
C LEU A 39 8.40 -8.57 13.18
N GLU A 40 8.02 -8.40 14.45
CA GLU A 40 8.93 -7.98 15.53
C GLU A 40 10.05 -9.00 15.74
N ARG A 41 9.70 -10.30 15.78
CA ARG A 41 10.71 -11.36 15.85
C ARG A 41 11.61 -11.36 14.62
N ARG A 42 11.04 -11.25 13.42
CA ARG A 42 11.81 -11.20 12.18
C ARG A 42 12.84 -10.07 12.24
N LEU A 43 12.43 -8.87 12.66
CA LEU A 43 13.33 -7.71 12.77
C LEU A 43 14.52 -7.99 13.70
N SER A 44 14.32 -8.72 14.81
CA SER A 44 15.39 -9.11 15.73
C SER A 44 16.36 -10.17 15.18
N GLU A 45 15.96 -10.91 14.16
CA GLU A 45 16.71 -12.03 13.56
C GLU A 45 17.41 -11.64 12.25
N LEU A 46 17.17 -10.42 11.73
CA LEU A 46 17.78 -9.95 10.49
C LEU A 46 19.28 -9.71 10.65
N ALA A 47 20.02 -10.01 9.58
CA ALA A 47 21.42 -9.65 9.49
C ALA A 47 21.57 -8.11 9.44
N PRO A 48 22.55 -7.50 10.14
CA PRO A 48 22.71 -6.05 10.20
C PRO A 48 22.94 -5.36 8.85
N ASP A 49 23.34 -6.10 7.81
CA ASP A 49 23.60 -5.62 6.46
C ASP A 49 22.45 -5.90 5.48
N ASP A 50 21.38 -6.57 5.90
CA ASP A 50 20.18 -6.77 5.09
C ASP A 50 19.20 -5.59 5.24
N TYR A 51 19.66 -4.43 4.79
CA TYR A 51 18.91 -3.17 4.84
C TYR A 51 17.53 -3.27 4.18
N MET A 52 17.42 -4.02 3.07
CA MET A 52 16.16 -4.16 2.36
C MET A 52 15.16 -4.98 3.17
N ALA A 53 15.58 -6.10 3.77
CA ALA A 53 14.69 -6.87 4.62
C ALA A 53 14.29 -6.10 5.88
N GLN A 54 15.20 -5.30 6.44
CA GLN A 54 14.91 -4.45 7.58
C GLN A 54 13.84 -3.42 7.21
N MET A 55 14.09 -2.62 6.18
CA MET A 55 13.17 -1.60 5.69
C MET A 55 11.77 -2.16 5.40
N TRP A 56 11.68 -3.30 4.70
CA TRP A 56 10.38 -3.93 4.41
C TRP A 56 9.66 -4.44 5.66
N THR A 57 10.40 -4.92 6.66
CA THR A 57 9.82 -5.41 7.91
C THR A 57 9.29 -4.23 8.75
N GLU A 58 10.05 -3.14 8.81
CA GLU A 58 9.65 -1.90 9.48
C GLU A 58 8.42 -1.26 8.80
N PHE A 59 8.39 -1.18 7.47
CA PHE A 59 7.20 -0.70 6.74
C PHE A 59 5.95 -1.53 7.07
N LYS A 60 6.07 -2.86 7.06
CA LYS A 60 4.94 -3.74 7.41
C LYS A 60 4.48 -3.54 8.85
N LEU A 61 5.39 -3.27 9.78
CA LEU A 61 5.03 -2.92 11.16
C LEU A 61 4.30 -1.59 11.25
N ALA A 62 4.76 -0.56 10.51
CA ALA A 62 4.09 0.74 10.44
C ALA A 62 2.64 0.59 9.96
N TYR A 63 2.41 -0.17 8.89
CA TYR A 63 1.05 -0.46 8.39
C TYR A 63 0.11 -1.11 9.41
N THR A 64 0.62 -1.73 10.49
CA THR A 64 -0.23 -2.33 11.53
C THR A 64 -0.66 -1.36 12.63
N ARG A 65 -0.11 -0.14 12.66
CA ARG A 65 -0.34 0.81 13.74
C ARG A 65 -1.53 1.72 13.50
N ASP A 66 -1.89 1.96 12.24
CA ASP A 66 -3.06 2.74 11.82
C ASP A 66 -3.11 4.13 12.50
N LEU A 67 -1.97 4.84 12.48
CA LEU A 67 -1.84 6.17 13.08
C LEU A 67 -1.99 7.26 12.01
N ASP A 68 -2.70 8.33 12.34
CA ASP A 68 -2.98 9.46 11.44
C ASP A 68 -1.71 10.20 10.94
N ASP A 69 -0.58 10.05 11.63
CA ASP A 69 0.72 10.60 11.23
C ASP A 69 1.63 9.57 10.52
N GLU A 70 1.24 8.30 10.50
CA GLU A 70 1.95 7.20 9.84
C GLU A 70 1.10 6.71 8.65
N MET A 71 1.31 7.32 7.48
CA MET A 71 0.76 6.94 6.17
C MET A 71 -0.63 7.50 5.79
N VAL A 72 -1.25 8.36 6.60
CA VAL A 72 -2.44 9.12 6.19
C VAL A 72 -2.02 10.41 5.50
N LEU A 73 -2.43 10.57 4.24
CA LEU A 73 -2.11 11.76 3.44
C LEU A 73 -3.32 12.70 3.39
N LYS A 74 -3.05 14.01 3.47
CA LYS A 74 -4.06 15.04 3.18
C LYS A 74 -4.19 15.20 1.66
N PRO A 75 -5.40 15.22 1.09
CA PRO A 75 -5.61 15.29 -0.36
C PRO A 75 -5.51 16.73 -0.90
N VAL A 76 -4.36 17.40 -0.67
CA VAL A 76 -4.18 18.83 -0.97
C VAL A 76 -4.38 19.13 -2.46
N VAL A 77 -3.82 18.30 -3.35
CA VAL A 77 -3.97 18.51 -4.80
C VAL A 77 -5.39 18.23 -5.25
N ASP A 78 -6.04 17.21 -4.69
CA ASP A 78 -7.43 16.87 -5.02
C ASP A 78 -8.40 18.02 -4.65
N GLU A 79 -8.12 18.73 -3.55
CA GLU A 79 -8.88 19.92 -3.13
C GLU A 79 -8.61 21.14 -4.01
N LEU A 80 -7.35 21.36 -4.40
CA LEU A 80 -6.94 22.52 -5.19
C LEU A 80 -7.26 22.39 -6.68
N CYS A 81 -7.21 21.16 -7.22
CA CYS A 81 -7.36 20.84 -8.63
C CYS A 81 -8.32 19.65 -8.82
N PRO A 82 -9.62 19.80 -8.51
CA PRO A 82 -10.59 18.70 -8.52
C PRO A 82 -10.77 18.04 -9.90
N GLU A 83 -10.41 18.72 -10.99
CA GLU A 83 -10.40 18.17 -12.34
C GLU A 83 -9.25 17.18 -12.61
N VAL A 84 -8.21 17.18 -11.77
CA VAL A 84 -7.06 16.28 -11.87
C VAL A 84 -7.32 15.09 -10.97
N GLN A 85 -7.70 13.96 -11.56
CA GLN A 85 -8.00 12.72 -10.83
C GLN A 85 -6.89 11.68 -11.09
N PRO A 86 -6.34 11.04 -10.06
CA PRO A 86 -5.43 9.92 -10.24
C PRO A 86 -6.18 8.71 -10.85
N ILE A 87 -5.44 7.86 -11.56
CA ILE A 87 -5.97 6.59 -12.07
C ILE A 87 -6.37 5.68 -10.91
N GLY A 88 -7.54 5.04 -11.00
CA GLY A 88 -8.00 4.06 -10.02
C GLY A 88 -7.14 2.79 -10.04
N VAL A 89 -6.95 2.16 -8.90
CA VAL A 89 -6.17 0.92 -8.74
C VAL A 89 -6.71 -0.19 -9.62
N ARG A 90 -8.04 -0.36 -9.68
CA ARG A 90 -8.68 -1.36 -10.55
C ARG A 90 -8.46 -1.06 -12.03
N GLU A 91 -8.63 0.19 -12.44
CA GLU A 91 -8.39 0.63 -13.83
C GLU A 91 -6.94 0.37 -14.25
N TYR A 92 -5.98 0.68 -13.37
CA TYR A 92 -4.57 0.38 -13.60
C TYR A 92 -4.35 -1.13 -13.80
N MET A 93 -4.91 -1.98 -12.94
CA MET A 93 -4.80 -3.44 -13.07
C MET A 93 -5.42 -3.95 -14.39
N GLU A 94 -6.60 -3.46 -14.76
CA GLU A 94 -7.26 -3.86 -16.01
C GLU A 94 -6.40 -3.53 -17.25
N ASN A 95 -5.75 -2.37 -17.23
CA ASN A 95 -4.89 -1.92 -18.33
C ASN A 95 -3.55 -2.67 -18.44
N HIS A 96 -3.02 -3.16 -17.31
CA HIS A 96 -1.64 -3.65 -17.24
C HIS A 96 -1.47 -5.12 -16.86
N TRP A 97 -2.46 -5.78 -16.23
CA TRP A 97 -2.29 -7.13 -15.66
C TRP A 97 -3.03 -8.24 -16.44
N VAL A 98 -3.91 -7.90 -17.39
CA VAL A 98 -4.70 -8.88 -18.17
C VAL A 98 -3.98 -9.33 -19.45
N ARG A 99 -2.84 -8.71 -19.80
CA ARG A 99 -2.09 -9.05 -21.02
C ARG A 99 -1.13 -10.23 -20.77
N GLU A 100 -1.59 -11.45 -21.01
CA GLU A 100 -0.78 -12.63 -21.35
C GLU A 100 -1.44 -13.44 -22.48
#